data_AF-A0A2I2KRX5-F1
#
_entry.id   AF-A0A2I2KRX5-F1
#
_cell.length_a   1.000
_cell.length_b   1.000
_cell.length_c   1.000
_cell.angle_alpha   90.00
_cell.angle_beta   90.00
_cell.angle_gamma   90.00
#
_symmetry.space_group_name_H-M   'P 1'
#
loop_
_entity.id
_entity.type
_entity.pdbx_description
1 polymer ?
#
loop_
_entity_poly.entity_id
_entity_poly.type
_entity_poly.pdbx_seq_one_letter_code
_entity_poly.pdbx_strand_id
1 'polypeptide(L)'
;MVDPQATDHRRPRDDARRLRSAPRPEPRSPHRPARLPLPLAVAAVLVAALLGSGCGASHHEDADAAPANPYASGRPGRVEEPARPAGGGADGPQLPLGGRTLLPAYRIVAHYGSAGGGALGVLGEGTPDQAARRVLAAAAPFAAGGRPVQPAMELITTVASASPGPDGLYSSTLPDSAVQAYLDTARAHRMLLILDLQPGRGRFLDQARRYERFLREPDVGLALDPEWKMGPTQIPGKQIGSSDAAGLNEVSAWLTGIVRARHLPQKLFVIHQFTQSMLPDRPAIAAHPELATVFHIDGFGVRHDKLAKYALLAARPPFFTGFKLFLDEDTNMFSPAETLALTPPPDLITYQ
;
A
#
# COMPACT_ATOMS: atom_id res chain seq x y z
N MET A 1 -76.42 -19.24 -22.80
CA MET A 1 -75.25 -20.11 -22.57
C MET A 1 -74.96 -20.81 -23.90
N VAL A 2 -73.68 -20.78 -24.31
CA VAL A 2 -73.03 -21.31 -25.53
C VAL A 2 -72.93 -20.34 -26.72
N ASP A 3 -71.69 -20.30 -27.23
CA ASP A 3 -70.89 -19.26 -27.90
C ASP A 3 -70.61 -19.68 -29.39
N PRO A 4 -70.28 -18.77 -30.32
CA PRO A 4 -70.34 -19.03 -31.75
C PRO A 4 -68.99 -19.35 -32.43
N GLN A 5 -69.11 -20.29 -33.38
CA GLN A 5 -68.72 -20.26 -34.80
C GLN A 5 -67.27 -19.96 -35.25
N ALA A 6 -66.88 -20.79 -36.22
CA ALA A 6 -65.56 -21.00 -36.77
C ALA A 6 -65.31 -20.29 -38.11
N THR A 7 -64.02 -20.28 -38.43
CA THR A 7 -63.28 -19.94 -39.65
C THR A 7 -63.80 -20.52 -40.98
N ASP A 8 -63.56 -19.83 -42.11
CA ASP A 8 -62.84 -20.40 -43.28
C ASP A 8 -62.37 -19.34 -44.31
N HIS A 9 -61.29 -19.69 -45.00
CA HIS A 9 -60.43 -18.98 -45.94
C HIS A 9 -61.00 -18.75 -47.35
N ARG A 10 -60.44 -17.76 -48.08
CA ARG A 10 -60.02 -17.87 -49.49
C ARG A 10 -59.16 -16.67 -49.95
N ARG A 11 -57.98 -16.98 -50.52
CA ARG A 11 -57.06 -16.16 -51.35
C ARG A 11 -57.26 -16.55 -52.83
N PRO A 12 -56.50 -16.07 -53.85
CA PRO A 12 -55.77 -14.79 -54.08
C PRO A 12 -56.05 -14.21 -55.51
N ARG A 13 -55.42 -13.10 -55.91
CA ARG A 13 -54.93 -12.86 -57.29
C ARG A 13 -53.92 -11.69 -57.39
N ASP A 14 -52.94 -11.89 -58.25
CA ASP A 14 -51.78 -11.07 -58.62
C ASP A 14 -52.13 -9.71 -59.26
N ASP A 15 -51.22 -8.72 -59.18
CA ASP A 15 -50.62 -8.12 -60.39
C ASP A 15 -49.43 -7.18 -60.12
N ALA A 16 -48.57 -7.04 -61.14
CA ALA A 16 -47.21 -6.51 -61.08
C ALA A 16 -47.03 -5.03 -61.48
N ARG A 17 -45.91 -4.44 -60.99
CA ARG A 17 -45.03 -3.37 -61.58
C ARG A 17 -45.67 -2.08 -62.18
N ARG A 18 -45.23 -0.91 -61.67
CA ARG A 18 -44.41 0.10 -62.40
C ARG A 18 -44.00 1.30 -61.52
N LEU A 19 -42.83 1.84 -61.85
CA LEU A 19 -42.05 2.93 -61.23
C LEU A 19 -42.61 4.35 -61.53
N ARG A 20 -42.37 5.32 -60.63
CA ARG A 20 -41.99 6.74 -60.90
C ARG A 20 -41.60 7.52 -59.62
N SER A 21 -40.30 7.82 -59.51
CA SER A 21 -39.60 9.04 -59.06
C SER A 21 -40.08 9.98 -57.90
N ALA A 22 -39.11 10.23 -56.99
CA ALA A 22 -38.71 11.47 -56.27
C ALA A 22 -38.96 11.52 -54.74
N PRO A 23 -38.17 12.28 -53.92
CA PRO A 23 -36.87 12.95 -54.11
C PRO A 23 -35.76 12.52 -53.09
N ARG A 24 -34.51 12.98 -53.33
CA ARG A 24 -33.30 12.69 -52.53
C ARG A 24 -33.30 13.40 -51.15
N PRO A 25 -32.83 12.75 -50.07
CA PRO A 25 -32.49 13.42 -48.81
C PRO A 25 -31.01 13.87 -48.76
N GLU A 26 -30.77 15.01 -48.11
CA GLU A 26 -29.45 15.63 -47.87
C GLU A 26 -28.53 14.79 -46.96
N PRO A 27 -27.19 14.97 -47.06
CA PRO A 27 -26.23 14.19 -46.27
C PRO A 27 -26.17 14.67 -44.82
N ARG A 28 -26.48 13.78 -43.87
CA ARG A 28 -26.20 13.96 -42.44
C ARG A 28 -24.70 13.74 -42.15
N SER A 29 -24.08 14.73 -41.52
CA SER A 29 -22.70 14.68 -40.99
C SER A 29 -22.47 13.51 -40.02
N PRO A 30 -21.26 12.93 -39.95
CA PRO A 30 -20.97 11.81 -39.06
C PRO A 30 -20.82 12.29 -37.60
N HIS A 31 -21.71 11.81 -36.72
CA HIS A 31 -21.55 11.95 -35.28
C HIS A 31 -20.34 11.13 -34.81
N ARG A 32 -19.32 11.83 -34.28
CA ARG A 32 -18.27 11.24 -33.44
C ARG A 32 -18.89 10.71 -32.15
N PRO A 33 -18.53 9.50 -31.66
CA PRO A 33 -18.98 9.05 -30.35
C PRO A 33 -18.33 9.92 -29.26
N ALA A 34 -19.17 10.59 -28.47
CA ALA A 34 -18.75 11.31 -27.28
C ALA A 34 -18.22 10.29 -26.25
N ARG A 35 -16.93 10.37 -25.94
CA ARG A 35 -16.34 9.69 -24.79
C ARG A 35 -16.84 10.40 -23.53
N LEU A 36 -17.66 9.73 -22.73
CA LEU A 36 -17.99 10.20 -21.39
C LEU A 36 -16.71 10.14 -20.52
N PRO A 37 -16.34 11.22 -19.83
CA PRO A 37 -15.32 11.14 -18.79
C PRO A 37 -15.93 10.49 -17.54
N LEU A 38 -15.31 9.41 -17.07
CA LEU A 38 -15.52 8.87 -15.72
C LEU A 38 -14.91 9.89 -14.72
N PRO A 39 -15.64 10.39 -13.72
CA PRO A 39 -15.02 11.24 -12.71
C PRO A 39 -14.29 10.34 -11.71
N LEU A 40 -12.95 10.30 -11.77
CA LEU A 40 -12.12 9.93 -10.63
C LEU A 40 -12.27 11.04 -9.59
N ALA A 41 -13.05 10.79 -8.55
CA ALA A 41 -13.04 11.61 -7.34
C ALA A 41 -12.22 10.85 -6.28
N VAL A 42 -10.90 11.08 -6.25
CA VAL A 42 -10.06 10.76 -5.10
C VAL A 42 -10.09 11.98 -4.20
N ALA A 43 -10.71 11.84 -3.03
CA ALA A 43 -10.79 12.91 -2.06
C ALA A 43 -9.48 12.96 -1.26
N ALA A 44 -8.61 13.91 -1.60
CA ALA A 44 -7.53 14.33 -0.73
C ALA A 44 -8.15 14.98 0.53
N VAL A 45 -7.85 14.43 1.70
CA VAL A 45 -8.25 15.02 2.98
C VAL A 45 -7.32 16.20 3.27
N LEU A 46 -7.78 17.41 2.94
CA LEU A 46 -7.13 18.67 3.30
C LEU A 46 -7.47 19.02 4.75
N VAL A 47 -6.49 18.95 5.66
CA VAL A 47 -6.56 19.56 6.99
C VAL A 47 -5.96 20.96 6.91
N ALA A 48 -6.78 21.99 7.11
CA ALA A 48 -6.35 23.38 7.08
C ALA A 48 -5.68 23.78 8.41
N ALA A 49 -4.42 24.21 8.35
CA ALA A 49 -3.70 24.84 9.46
C ALA A 49 -3.72 26.37 9.29
N LEU A 50 -4.22 27.08 10.30
CA LEU A 50 -4.24 28.54 10.37
C LEU A 50 -2.85 29.07 10.76
N LEU A 51 -2.24 29.88 9.90
CA LEU A 51 -0.96 30.56 10.14
C LEU A 51 -1.17 31.91 10.83
N GLY A 52 -0.46 32.11 11.94
CA GLY A 52 -0.21 33.42 12.55
C GLY A 52 1.17 33.93 12.14
N SER A 53 1.19 35.12 11.52
CA SER A 53 2.37 35.84 11.06
C SER A 53 3.26 36.34 12.22
N GLY A 54 4.57 36.30 12.04
CA GLY A 54 5.55 36.98 12.86
C GLY A 54 6.80 37.34 12.06
N CYS A 55 6.97 38.63 11.77
CA CYS A 55 8.09 39.23 11.05
C CYS A 55 9.39 39.23 11.87
N GLY A 56 10.53 39.22 11.18
CA GLY A 56 11.84 39.57 11.74
C GLY A 56 12.93 39.55 10.67
N ALA A 57 13.57 40.70 10.46
CA ALA A 57 14.31 41.06 9.25
C ALA A 57 15.84 40.82 9.33
N SER A 58 16.42 40.64 8.13
CA SER A 58 17.72 41.14 7.60
C SER A 58 19.04 40.93 8.35
N HIS A 59 20.05 40.43 7.65
CA HIS A 59 21.31 41.16 7.36
C HIS A 59 22.10 40.53 6.18
N HIS A 60 22.67 41.40 5.36
CA HIS A 60 23.56 41.19 4.20
C HIS A 60 25.00 40.86 4.64
N GLU A 61 25.77 40.12 3.83
CA GLU A 61 26.96 40.62 3.10
C GLU A 61 27.66 39.52 2.25
N ASP A 62 28.33 39.99 1.20
CA ASP A 62 28.86 39.30 0.00
C ASP A 62 30.14 38.46 0.21
N ALA A 63 30.39 37.51 -0.72
CA ALA A 63 31.53 37.53 -1.66
C ALA A 63 32.01 36.13 -2.13
N ASP A 64 32.34 36.11 -3.43
CA ASP A 64 32.93 35.08 -4.29
C ASP A 64 33.84 33.99 -3.70
N ALA A 65 33.69 32.76 -4.20
CA ALA A 65 34.73 32.01 -4.93
C ALA A 65 34.30 30.56 -5.21
N ALA A 66 34.23 30.17 -6.48
CA ALA A 66 34.10 28.79 -6.90
C ALA A 66 35.43 28.03 -6.72
N PRO A 67 35.41 26.74 -6.31
CA PRO A 67 36.49 25.83 -6.63
C PRO A 67 36.05 24.69 -7.55
N ALA A 68 37.05 24.25 -8.31
CA ALA A 68 37.01 23.29 -9.39
C ALA A 68 36.63 21.86 -8.98
N ASN A 69 36.06 21.15 -9.96
CA ASN A 69 35.61 19.77 -9.93
C ASN A 69 36.78 18.79 -10.12
N PRO A 70 37.11 17.90 -9.15
CA PRO A 70 38.11 16.87 -9.33
C PRO A 70 37.45 15.49 -9.30
N TYR A 71 36.75 15.09 -10.37
CA TYR A 71 36.37 13.69 -10.57
C TYR A 71 36.65 13.27 -12.01
N ALA A 72 37.90 12.89 -12.24
CA ALA A 72 38.30 12.00 -13.32
C ALA A 72 38.99 10.78 -12.72
N SER A 73 38.56 9.61 -13.20
CA SER A 73 39.11 8.26 -12.99
C SER A 73 38.65 7.47 -11.74
N GLY A 74 37.85 6.43 -11.99
CA GLY A 74 37.53 5.37 -11.05
C GLY A 74 36.64 4.30 -11.70
N ARG A 75 37.21 3.11 -11.97
CA ARG A 75 36.52 1.94 -12.53
C ARG A 75 35.33 1.51 -11.65
N PRO A 76 34.27 0.87 -12.19
CA PRO A 76 33.13 0.42 -11.39
C PRO A 76 33.57 -0.69 -10.43
N GLY A 77 33.56 -0.37 -9.13
CA GLY A 77 33.77 -1.32 -8.05
C GLY A 77 32.60 -2.30 -7.95
N ARG A 78 32.95 -3.56 -7.74
CA ARG A 78 32.06 -4.68 -7.41
C ARG A 78 31.16 -4.29 -6.23
N VAL A 79 29.84 -4.37 -6.42
CA VAL A 79 28.88 -4.20 -5.31
C VAL A 79 29.16 -5.31 -4.30
N GLU A 80 29.60 -4.93 -3.10
CA GLU A 80 29.84 -5.84 -1.99
C GLU A 80 28.50 -6.37 -1.48
N GLU A 81 28.35 -7.69 -1.47
CA GLU A 81 27.15 -8.36 -0.96
C GLU A 81 27.08 -8.16 0.57
N PRO A 82 25.96 -7.68 1.13
CA PRO A 82 25.88 -7.40 2.56
C PRO A 82 26.08 -8.67 3.39
N ALA A 83 26.90 -8.54 4.44
CA ALA A 83 27.27 -9.65 5.32
C ALA A 83 26.04 -10.26 6.01
N ARG A 84 25.91 -11.59 5.88
CA ARG A 84 24.85 -12.41 6.48
C ARG A 84 25.01 -12.43 8.01
N PRO A 85 23.97 -12.08 8.80
CA PRO A 85 24.06 -12.24 10.25
C PRO A 85 24.17 -13.73 10.60
N ALA A 86 25.19 -14.06 11.41
CA ALA A 86 25.45 -15.43 11.87
C ALA A 86 24.53 -15.78 13.05
N GLY A 87 23.70 -16.82 12.92
CA GLY A 87 22.93 -17.36 14.04
C GLY A 87 21.96 -18.49 13.69
N GLY A 88 22.30 -19.70 14.15
CA GLY A 88 21.38 -20.68 14.75
C GLY A 88 20.36 -21.43 13.88
N GLY A 89 20.64 -22.70 13.57
CA GLY A 89 19.67 -23.73 13.17
C GLY A 89 19.21 -23.67 11.71
N ALA A 90 19.88 -24.43 10.83
CA ALA A 90 19.68 -24.46 9.38
C ALA A 90 18.46 -25.27 8.88
N ASP A 91 17.56 -25.69 9.77
CA ASP A 91 16.43 -26.53 9.39
C ASP A 91 15.17 -25.67 9.17
N GLY A 92 14.86 -25.40 7.91
CA GLY A 92 13.60 -24.78 7.47
C GLY A 92 13.75 -23.54 6.58
N PRO A 93 12.64 -22.99 6.06
CA PRO A 93 12.65 -21.81 5.19
C PRO A 93 13.35 -20.61 5.84
N GLN A 94 14.03 -19.80 5.02
CA GLN A 94 14.75 -18.60 5.47
C GLN A 94 14.12 -17.32 4.91
N LEU A 95 14.40 -16.20 5.56
CA LEU A 95 14.11 -14.86 5.03
C LEU A 95 14.95 -14.58 3.75
N PRO A 96 14.58 -13.59 2.91
CA PRO A 96 15.29 -13.30 1.66
C PRO A 96 16.79 -13.00 1.81
N LEU A 97 17.18 -12.37 2.93
CA LEU A 97 18.58 -12.11 3.29
C LEU A 97 19.18 -13.14 4.27
N GLY A 98 18.50 -14.27 4.48
CA GLY A 98 18.92 -15.36 5.36
C GLY A 98 18.41 -15.22 6.80
N GLY A 99 18.66 -16.26 7.60
CA GLY A 99 18.19 -16.31 8.98
C GLY A 99 16.68 -16.53 9.09
N ARG A 100 16.20 -16.55 10.34
CA ARG A 100 14.80 -16.85 10.68
C ARG A 100 14.12 -15.82 11.57
N THR A 101 14.86 -14.80 12.02
CA THR A 101 14.36 -13.69 12.83
C THR A 101 14.50 -12.40 12.03
N LEU A 102 13.41 -11.66 11.89
CA LEU A 102 13.38 -10.45 11.06
C LEU A 102 13.76 -9.22 11.88
N LEU A 103 13.03 -8.93 12.96
CA LEU A 103 13.33 -7.82 13.87
C LEU A 103 13.79 -8.38 15.23
N PRO A 104 14.84 -7.79 15.85
CA PRO A 104 15.56 -6.58 15.46
C PRO A 104 16.73 -6.79 14.47
N ALA A 105 16.92 -8.00 13.94
CA ALA A 105 18.10 -8.37 13.14
C ALA A 105 18.29 -7.51 11.88
N TYR A 106 17.20 -7.15 11.20
CA TYR A 106 17.18 -6.31 10.00
C TYR A 106 16.50 -4.98 10.29
N ARG A 107 16.79 -3.97 9.49
CA ARG A 107 15.93 -2.79 9.30
C ARG A 107 15.19 -2.95 7.98
N ILE A 108 13.90 -2.62 7.93
CA ILE A 108 13.08 -2.81 6.75
C ILE A 108 12.87 -1.46 6.07
N VAL A 109 13.08 -1.41 4.76
CA VAL A 109 12.75 -0.22 3.94
C VAL A 109 11.83 -0.67 2.81
N ALA A 110 10.67 -0.02 2.69
CA ALA A 110 9.63 -0.41 1.75
C ALA A 110 9.17 0.74 0.86
N HIS A 111 8.62 0.41 -0.30
CA HIS A 111 7.71 1.30 -1.03
C HIS A 111 6.28 0.76 -0.89
N TYR A 112 5.34 1.69 -0.70
CA TYR A 112 3.91 1.43 -0.53
C TYR A 112 3.15 1.70 -1.83
N GLY A 113 2.11 0.91 -2.10
CA GLY A 113 1.06 1.26 -3.06
C GLY A 113 0.34 0.07 -3.66
N SER A 114 -0.53 0.32 -4.65
CA SER A 114 -1.28 -0.76 -5.33
C SER A 114 -0.85 -0.93 -6.79
N ALA A 115 -1.17 -2.09 -7.36
CA ALA A 115 -0.98 -2.33 -8.78
C ALA A 115 -1.90 -1.42 -9.62
N GLY A 116 -1.41 -0.96 -10.77
CA GLY A 116 -2.24 -0.25 -11.75
C GLY A 116 -2.12 1.28 -11.74
N GLY A 117 -1.15 1.85 -11.04
CA GLY A 117 -0.77 3.27 -11.14
C GLY A 117 -0.30 3.90 -9.83
N GLY A 118 0.28 5.10 -9.90
CA GLY A 118 0.84 5.81 -8.73
C GLY A 118 -0.18 6.47 -7.79
N ALA A 119 -1.47 6.47 -8.15
CA ALA A 119 -2.51 7.17 -7.36
C ALA A 119 -2.68 6.64 -5.93
N LEU A 120 -2.19 5.43 -5.65
CA LEU A 120 -2.25 4.80 -4.32
C LEU A 120 -0.86 4.59 -3.72
N GLY A 121 0.18 5.24 -4.26
CA GLY A 121 1.56 5.18 -3.76
C GLY A 121 2.59 4.77 -4.82
N VAL A 122 3.84 5.11 -4.54
CA VAL A 122 5.01 4.97 -5.43
C VAL A 122 5.33 3.55 -5.90
N LEU A 123 4.83 2.52 -5.21
CA LEU A 123 4.99 1.12 -5.64
C LEU A 123 4.23 0.82 -6.94
N GLY A 124 3.11 1.52 -7.17
CA GLY A 124 2.26 1.34 -8.35
C GLY A 124 2.76 2.02 -9.62
N GLU A 125 3.84 2.81 -9.53
CA GLU A 125 4.36 3.58 -10.67
C GLU A 125 5.19 2.71 -11.62
N GLY A 126 4.61 2.32 -12.75
CA GLY A 126 5.29 1.50 -13.75
C GLY A 126 5.22 0.01 -13.44
N THR A 127 6.23 -0.75 -13.87
CA THR A 127 6.24 -2.21 -13.69
C THR A 127 6.73 -2.62 -12.30
N PRO A 128 6.38 -3.83 -11.80
CA PRO A 128 6.91 -4.34 -10.53
C PRO A 128 8.45 -4.29 -10.47
N ASP A 129 9.12 -4.67 -11.55
CA ASP A 129 10.59 -4.66 -11.62
C ASP A 129 11.19 -3.23 -11.60
N GLN A 130 10.52 -2.25 -12.20
CA GLN A 130 10.89 -0.84 -12.03
C GLN A 130 10.70 -0.38 -10.57
N ALA A 131 9.61 -0.78 -9.93
CA ALA A 131 9.37 -0.49 -8.53
C ALA A 131 10.42 -1.13 -7.61
N ALA A 132 10.83 -2.37 -7.89
CA ALA A 132 11.88 -3.08 -7.14
C ALA A 132 13.21 -2.31 -7.18
N ARG A 133 13.63 -1.82 -8.35
CA ARG A 133 14.82 -0.98 -8.45
C ARG A 133 14.72 0.31 -7.63
N ARG A 134 13.55 0.95 -7.60
CA ARG A 134 13.32 2.14 -6.77
C ARG A 134 13.40 1.82 -5.28
N VAL A 135 12.83 0.69 -4.84
CA VAL A 135 12.97 0.21 -3.46
C VAL A 135 14.43 0.02 -3.08
N LEU A 136 15.24 -0.62 -3.93
CA LEU A 136 16.68 -0.80 -3.65
C LEU A 136 17.42 0.54 -3.53
N ALA A 137 17.11 1.49 -4.42
CA ALA A 137 17.69 2.83 -4.39
C ALA A 137 17.31 3.58 -3.10
N ALA A 138 16.05 3.50 -2.68
CA ALA A 138 15.57 4.13 -1.44
C ALA A 138 16.13 3.43 -0.18
N ALA A 139 16.39 2.13 -0.23
CA ALA A 139 16.95 1.36 0.87
C ALA A 139 18.45 1.61 1.09
N ALA A 140 19.22 1.89 0.04
CA ALA A 140 20.67 1.99 0.09
C ALA A 140 21.22 2.98 1.15
N PRO A 141 20.68 4.20 1.32
CA PRO A 141 21.16 5.14 2.34
C PRO A 141 21.01 4.63 3.79
N PHE A 142 20.07 3.72 4.06
CA PHE A 142 19.83 3.21 5.41
C PHE A 142 20.85 2.16 5.86
N ALA A 143 21.70 1.65 4.94
CA ALA A 143 22.77 0.71 5.27
C ALA A 143 23.85 1.32 6.20
N ALA A 144 23.98 2.65 6.21
CA ALA A 144 24.91 3.36 7.09
C ALA A 144 24.57 3.21 8.59
N GLY A 145 23.36 2.76 8.94
CA GLY A 145 22.87 2.64 10.31
C GLY A 145 23.30 1.37 11.07
N GLY A 146 24.26 0.59 10.56
CA GLY A 146 24.84 -0.59 11.23
C GLY A 146 23.96 -1.84 11.31
N ARG A 147 22.66 -1.73 10.99
CA ARG A 147 21.73 -2.87 10.82
C ARG A 147 21.62 -3.22 9.33
N PRO A 148 21.73 -4.50 8.94
CA PRO A 148 21.43 -4.92 7.56
C PRO A 148 20.03 -4.47 7.14
N VAL A 149 19.89 -3.98 5.91
CA VAL A 149 18.61 -3.49 5.39
C VAL A 149 17.93 -4.60 4.57
N GLN A 150 16.73 -5.00 4.96
CA GLN A 150 15.84 -5.89 4.22
C GLN A 150 14.86 -5.05 3.40
N PRO A 151 15.04 -4.92 2.07
CA PRO A 151 14.08 -4.22 1.23
C PRO A 151 12.73 -4.96 1.18
N ALA A 152 11.65 -4.22 0.98
CA ALA A 152 10.29 -4.76 0.91
C ALA A 152 9.39 -4.00 -0.09
N MET A 153 8.37 -4.69 -0.59
CA MET A 153 7.27 -4.10 -1.36
C MET A 153 6.00 -4.21 -0.53
N GLU A 154 5.38 -3.08 -0.18
CA GLU A 154 4.13 -3.05 0.57
C GLU A 154 2.95 -2.83 -0.38
N LEU A 155 2.35 -3.94 -0.80
CA LEU A 155 1.33 -3.99 -1.85
C LEU A 155 -0.07 -3.95 -1.23
N ILE A 156 -0.82 -2.89 -1.52
CA ILE A 156 -2.24 -2.80 -1.16
C ILE A 156 -3.01 -3.85 -1.96
N THR A 157 -3.34 -4.95 -1.28
CA THR A 157 -4.06 -6.08 -1.87
C THR A 157 -5.56 -5.93 -1.75
N THR A 158 -6.03 -5.23 -0.73
CA THR A 158 -7.43 -4.81 -0.64
C THR A 158 -7.48 -3.29 -0.54
N VAL A 159 -8.17 -2.66 -1.49
CA VAL A 159 -8.27 -1.21 -1.64
C VAL A 159 -9.66 -0.77 -1.19
N ALA A 160 -9.75 0.16 -0.24
CA ALA A 160 -11.01 0.73 0.18
C ALA A 160 -11.58 1.68 -0.89
N SER A 161 -12.90 1.79 -0.97
CA SER A 161 -13.60 2.61 -1.98
C SER A 161 -14.71 3.42 -1.35
N ALA A 162 -14.95 4.63 -1.89
CA ALA A 162 -16.06 5.48 -1.48
C ALA A 162 -17.44 4.91 -1.86
N SER A 163 -17.49 3.95 -2.79
CA SER A 163 -18.72 3.28 -3.23
C SER A 163 -18.73 1.81 -2.84
N PRO A 164 -19.90 1.24 -2.51
CA PRO A 164 -20.01 -0.18 -2.23
C PRO A 164 -19.73 -1.01 -3.49
N GLY A 165 -18.94 -2.07 -3.35
CA GLY A 165 -18.88 -3.16 -4.32
C GLY A 165 -20.15 -4.01 -4.29
N PRO A 166 -20.24 -5.06 -5.13
CA PRO A 166 -21.38 -5.98 -5.16
C PRO A 166 -21.66 -6.69 -3.82
N ASP A 167 -20.63 -6.84 -2.98
CA ASP A 167 -20.70 -7.43 -1.64
C ASP A 167 -21.00 -6.40 -0.54
N GLY A 168 -21.14 -5.12 -0.88
CA GLY A 168 -21.39 -4.04 0.07
C GLY A 168 -20.20 -3.72 1.00
N LEU A 169 -19.00 -4.25 0.74
CA LEU A 169 -17.86 -4.12 1.65
C LEU A 169 -17.10 -2.80 1.51
N TYR A 170 -17.40 -1.97 0.52
CA TYR A 170 -16.65 -0.72 0.26
C TYR A 170 -15.15 -0.96 0.09
N SER A 171 -14.78 -2.10 -0.47
CA SER A 171 -13.41 -2.43 -0.81
C SER A 171 -13.38 -3.34 -2.03
N SER A 172 -12.22 -3.42 -2.68
CA SER A 172 -11.97 -4.27 -3.83
C SER A 172 -10.62 -4.95 -3.68
N THR A 173 -10.51 -6.17 -4.19
CA THR A 173 -9.32 -7.02 -3.98
C THR A 173 -8.51 -7.16 -5.25
N LEU A 174 -7.19 -7.09 -5.15
CA LEU A 174 -6.29 -7.45 -6.23
C LEU A 174 -6.42 -8.94 -6.57
N PRO A 175 -6.39 -9.31 -7.86
CA PRO A 175 -6.37 -10.70 -8.25
C PRO A 175 -5.04 -11.35 -7.88
N ASP A 176 -5.13 -12.63 -7.59
CA ASP A 176 -4.03 -13.54 -7.31
C ASP A 176 -2.86 -13.48 -8.30
N SER A 177 -3.13 -13.24 -9.59
CA SER A 177 -2.08 -13.09 -10.60
C SER A 177 -1.24 -11.82 -10.41
N ALA A 178 -1.86 -10.72 -9.97
CA ALA A 178 -1.15 -9.47 -9.69
C ALA A 178 -0.27 -9.62 -8.45
N VAL A 179 -0.81 -10.20 -7.38
CA VAL A 179 -0.03 -10.46 -6.15
C VAL A 179 1.14 -11.42 -6.45
N GLN A 180 0.93 -12.44 -7.29
CA GLN A 180 2.00 -13.34 -7.72
C GLN A 180 3.11 -12.61 -8.48
N ALA A 181 2.78 -11.70 -9.40
CA ALA A 181 3.78 -10.95 -10.14
C ALA A 181 4.69 -10.09 -9.23
N TYR A 182 4.11 -9.48 -8.18
CA TYR A 182 4.88 -8.75 -7.18
C TYR A 182 5.72 -9.69 -6.30
N LEU A 183 5.20 -10.86 -5.92
CA LEU A 183 5.97 -11.84 -5.16
C LEU A 183 7.17 -12.37 -5.94
N ASP A 184 6.98 -12.72 -7.21
CA ASP A 184 8.05 -13.20 -8.09
C ASP A 184 9.13 -12.12 -8.26
N THR A 185 8.72 -10.86 -8.39
CA THR A 185 9.63 -9.72 -8.46
C THR A 185 10.38 -9.51 -7.14
N ALA A 186 9.68 -9.53 -6.01
CA ALA A 186 10.30 -9.39 -4.70
C ALA A 186 11.39 -10.47 -4.49
N ARG A 187 11.10 -11.72 -4.87
CA ARG A 187 12.06 -12.83 -4.81
C ARG A 187 13.28 -12.62 -5.70
N ALA A 188 13.08 -12.17 -6.94
CA ALA A 188 14.17 -11.90 -7.87
C ALA A 188 15.15 -10.84 -7.33
N HIS A 189 14.66 -9.93 -6.49
CA HIS A 189 15.46 -8.86 -5.86
C HIS A 189 15.73 -9.07 -4.36
N ARG A 190 15.48 -10.28 -3.82
CA ARG A 190 15.66 -10.65 -2.40
C ARG A 190 14.94 -9.71 -1.42
N MET A 191 13.72 -9.31 -1.76
CA MET A 191 12.84 -8.46 -0.97
C MET A 191 11.78 -9.27 -0.23
N LEU A 192 11.18 -8.66 0.79
CA LEU A 192 9.89 -9.11 1.33
C LEU A 192 8.74 -8.57 0.47
N LEU A 193 7.61 -9.29 0.48
CA LEU A 193 6.32 -8.76 0.05
C LEU A 193 5.44 -8.58 1.29
N ILE A 194 4.84 -7.41 1.48
CA ILE A 194 3.91 -7.12 2.56
C ILE A 194 2.54 -6.95 1.91
N LEU A 195 1.58 -7.79 2.29
CA LEU A 195 0.21 -7.67 1.79
C LEU A 195 -0.54 -6.71 2.69
N ASP A 196 -1.04 -5.62 2.12
CA ASP A 196 -1.70 -4.56 2.86
C ASP A 196 -3.22 -4.59 2.61
N LEU A 197 -3.99 -4.36 3.69
CA LEU A 197 -5.43 -4.56 3.73
C LEU A 197 -6.15 -3.29 4.20
N GLN A 198 -6.88 -2.67 3.27
CA GLN A 198 -7.83 -1.60 3.53
C GLN A 198 -9.26 -2.16 3.49
N PRO A 199 -9.83 -2.59 4.63
CA PRO A 199 -10.93 -3.55 4.57
C PRO A 199 -12.28 -2.94 4.19
N GLY A 200 -12.43 -1.62 4.26
CA GLY A 200 -13.73 -0.98 4.19
C GLY A 200 -14.60 -1.50 5.34
N ARG A 201 -15.81 -1.97 5.03
CA ARG A 201 -16.73 -2.60 5.99
C ARG A 201 -16.43 -4.07 6.25
N GLY A 202 -15.50 -4.68 5.51
CA GLY A 202 -15.07 -6.06 5.70
C GLY A 202 -14.37 -6.30 7.05
N ARG A 203 -14.15 -7.59 7.36
CA ARG A 203 -13.31 -8.02 8.48
C ARG A 203 -11.89 -8.30 7.97
N PHE A 204 -10.88 -7.93 8.74
CA PHE A 204 -9.48 -8.19 8.37
C PHE A 204 -9.20 -9.68 8.18
N LEU A 205 -9.67 -10.55 9.09
CA LEU A 205 -9.39 -11.99 9.00
C LEU A 205 -9.93 -12.61 7.70
N ASP A 206 -11.12 -12.21 7.27
CA ASP A 206 -11.73 -12.77 6.05
C ASP A 206 -10.91 -12.37 4.80
N GLN A 207 -10.40 -11.14 4.78
CA GLN A 207 -9.53 -10.67 3.70
C GLN A 207 -8.12 -11.29 3.77
N ALA A 208 -7.56 -11.45 4.96
CA ALA A 208 -6.28 -12.12 5.14
C ALA A 208 -6.34 -13.58 4.67
N ARG A 209 -7.44 -14.30 4.96
CA ARG A 209 -7.68 -15.67 4.49
C ARG A 209 -7.76 -15.79 2.97
N ARG A 210 -8.26 -14.76 2.28
CA ARG A 210 -8.25 -14.73 0.80
C ARG A 210 -6.84 -14.89 0.24
N TYR A 211 -5.85 -14.30 0.92
CA TYR A 211 -4.45 -14.33 0.53
C TYR A 211 -3.61 -15.36 1.30
N GLU A 212 -4.26 -16.32 1.96
CA GLU A 212 -3.58 -17.33 2.79
C GLU A 212 -2.49 -18.08 2.01
N ARG A 213 -2.71 -18.36 0.71
CA ARG A 213 -1.70 -19.05 -0.11
C ARG A 213 -0.36 -18.32 -0.15
N PHE A 214 -0.38 -16.98 -0.12
CA PHE A 214 0.82 -16.16 -0.08
C PHE A 214 1.37 -16.03 1.33
N LEU A 215 0.49 -15.88 2.33
CA LEU A 215 0.90 -15.79 3.74
C LEU A 215 1.54 -17.09 4.26
N ARG A 216 1.40 -18.19 3.54
CA ARG A 216 2.11 -19.46 3.78
C ARG A 216 3.56 -19.47 3.30
N GLU A 217 4.00 -18.45 2.58
CA GLU A 217 5.38 -18.30 2.07
C GLU A 217 6.28 -17.61 3.11
N PRO A 218 7.59 -17.90 3.16
CA PRO A 218 8.50 -17.37 4.20
C PRO A 218 8.79 -15.86 4.09
N ASP A 219 8.64 -15.31 2.90
CA ASP A 219 9.01 -13.94 2.50
C ASP A 219 7.81 -12.98 2.40
N VAL A 220 6.64 -13.42 2.88
CA VAL A 220 5.39 -12.64 2.83
C VAL A 220 4.92 -12.24 4.23
N GLY A 221 4.81 -10.94 4.47
CA GLY A 221 4.21 -10.31 5.66
C GLY A 221 2.78 -9.80 5.41
N LEU A 222 2.16 -9.26 6.46
CA LEU A 222 0.79 -8.74 6.44
C LEU A 222 0.74 -7.36 7.12
N ALA A 223 0.10 -6.40 6.48
CA ALA A 223 -0.22 -5.08 7.02
C ALA A 223 -1.73 -4.91 7.13
N LEU A 224 -2.18 -4.25 8.21
CA LEU A 224 -3.57 -3.93 8.48
C LEU A 224 -3.72 -2.41 8.58
N ASP A 225 -4.75 -1.87 7.94
CA ASP A 225 -5.02 -0.43 7.90
C ASP A 225 -6.30 -0.08 8.67
N PRO A 226 -6.25 0.11 10.00
CA PRO A 226 -7.39 0.51 10.80
C PRO A 226 -8.10 1.78 10.30
N GLU A 227 -7.40 2.73 9.69
CA GLU A 227 -7.98 3.95 9.13
C GLU A 227 -9.01 3.68 8.03
N TRP A 228 -8.90 2.53 7.37
CA TRP A 228 -9.82 2.08 6.33
C TRP A 228 -10.86 1.08 6.84
N LYS A 229 -10.82 0.72 8.13
CA LYS A 229 -11.80 -0.14 8.78
C LYS A 229 -13.04 0.64 9.21
N MET A 230 -14.11 0.46 8.45
CA MET A 230 -15.38 1.13 8.62
C MET A 230 -16.37 0.29 9.42
N GLY A 231 -17.18 0.98 10.22
CA GLY A 231 -18.42 0.48 10.80
C GLY A 231 -19.57 0.40 9.79
N PRO A 232 -20.73 -0.13 10.20
CA PRO A 232 -21.81 -0.50 9.29
C PRO A 232 -22.39 0.65 8.45
N THR A 233 -22.37 1.88 8.98
CA THR A 233 -22.89 3.08 8.32
C THR A 233 -21.79 3.98 7.77
N GLN A 234 -20.53 3.65 8.03
CA GLN A 234 -19.39 4.49 7.70
C GLN A 234 -18.92 4.27 6.25
N ILE A 235 -18.30 5.28 5.64
CA ILE A 235 -17.85 5.27 4.25
C ILE A 235 -16.36 5.63 4.22
N PRO A 236 -15.50 4.82 3.56
CA PRO A 236 -14.10 5.15 3.38
C PRO A 236 -13.87 6.55 2.80
N GLY A 237 -12.87 7.26 3.32
CA GLY A 237 -12.50 8.60 2.87
C GLY A 237 -13.40 9.75 3.37
N LYS A 238 -14.53 9.46 4.03
CA LYS A 238 -15.34 10.50 4.71
C LYS A 238 -14.99 10.68 6.18
N GLN A 239 -14.43 9.65 6.80
CA GLN A 239 -13.95 9.63 8.17
C GLN A 239 -12.80 8.63 8.30
N ILE A 240 -12.03 8.77 9.37
CA ILE A 240 -11.00 7.82 9.75
C ILE A 240 -11.65 6.65 10.48
N GLY A 241 -11.31 5.43 10.05
CA GLY A 241 -11.75 4.18 10.63
C GLY A 241 -11.07 3.85 11.96
N SER A 242 -11.45 2.70 12.52
CA SER A 242 -10.82 2.15 13.71
C SER A 242 -10.94 0.63 13.77
N SER A 243 -10.02 0.01 14.50
CA SER A 243 -10.09 -1.42 14.84
C SER A 243 -9.77 -1.62 16.31
N ASP A 244 -10.54 -2.48 16.95
CA ASP A 244 -10.26 -2.92 18.32
C ASP A 244 -9.14 -3.98 18.35
N ALA A 245 -8.58 -4.19 19.54
CA ALA A 245 -7.55 -5.19 19.78
C ALA A 245 -8.07 -6.60 19.52
N ALA A 246 -9.36 -6.87 19.73
CA ALA A 246 -9.97 -8.18 19.48
C ALA A 246 -9.84 -8.57 18.00
N GLY A 247 -10.20 -7.69 17.07
CA GLY A 247 -10.07 -7.92 15.64
C GLY A 247 -8.62 -8.09 15.18
N LEU A 248 -7.70 -7.31 15.76
CA LEU A 248 -6.26 -7.42 15.44
C LEU A 248 -5.65 -8.72 15.99
N ASN A 249 -6.01 -9.10 17.21
CA ASN A 249 -5.56 -10.32 17.88
C ASN A 249 -6.09 -11.58 17.18
N GLU A 250 -7.29 -11.52 16.60
CA GLU A 250 -7.84 -12.62 15.81
C GLU A 250 -6.96 -12.91 14.57
N VAL A 251 -6.53 -11.85 13.87
CA VAL A 251 -5.63 -11.95 12.72
C VAL A 251 -4.25 -12.42 13.14
N SER A 252 -3.66 -11.83 14.19
CA SER A 252 -2.33 -12.20 14.66
C SER A 252 -2.29 -13.65 15.14
N ALA A 253 -3.29 -14.10 15.90
CA ALA A 253 -3.40 -15.48 16.35
C ALA A 253 -3.50 -16.46 15.17
N TRP A 254 -4.33 -16.16 14.17
CA TRP A 254 -4.42 -16.97 12.95
C TRP A 254 -3.10 -17.02 12.17
N LEU A 255 -2.43 -15.87 11.98
CA LEU A 255 -1.16 -15.79 11.27
C LEU A 255 -0.05 -16.56 12.01
N THR A 256 -0.02 -16.51 13.35
CA THR A 256 0.94 -17.30 14.15
C THR A 256 0.72 -18.80 13.97
N GLY A 257 -0.53 -19.23 13.81
CA GLY A 257 -0.88 -20.61 13.49
C GLY A 257 -0.27 -21.07 12.17
N ILE A 258 -0.26 -20.20 11.15
CA ILE A 258 0.41 -20.49 9.86
C ILE A 258 1.92 -20.61 10.06
N VAL A 259 2.54 -19.68 10.79
CA VAL A 259 4.00 -19.70 11.04
C VAL A 259 4.41 -20.99 11.74
N ARG A 260 3.71 -21.37 12.81
CA ARG A 260 3.96 -22.60 13.57
C ARG A 260 3.76 -23.84 12.72
N ALA A 261 2.63 -23.97 12.04
CA ALA A 261 2.29 -25.16 11.25
C ALA A 261 3.27 -25.41 10.10
N ARG A 262 3.89 -24.36 9.56
CA ARG A 262 4.81 -24.45 8.42
C ARG A 262 6.27 -24.24 8.77
N HIS A 263 6.60 -24.09 10.05
CA HIS A 263 7.95 -23.80 10.52
C HIS A 263 8.57 -22.59 9.77
N LEU A 264 7.77 -21.54 9.54
CA LEU A 264 8.21 -20.34 8.83
C LEU A 264 9.15 -19.50 9.70
N PRO A 265 10.00 -18.66 9.09
CA PRO A 265 10.67 -17.59 9.83
C PRO A 265 9.65 -16.60 10.42
N GLN A 266 10.11 -15.74 11.34
CA GLN A 266 9.32 -14.66 11.91
C GLN A 266 8.72 -13.80 10.78
N LYS A 267 7.41 -13.57 10.81
CA LYS A 267 6.71 -12.76 9.81
C LYS A 267 6.58 -11.31 10.24
N LEU A 268 6.69 -10.40 9.29
CA LEU A 268 6.31 -9.02 9.53
C LEU A 268 4.79 -8.91 9.67
N PHE A 269 4.32 -8.26 10.73
CA PHE A 269 2.91 -7.93 10.95
C PHE A 269 2.79 -6.44 11.25
N VAL A 270 2.27 -5.66 10.32
CA VAL A 270 2.22 -4.20 10.41
C VAL A 270 0.81 -3.76 10.79
N ILE A 271 0.72 -2.79 11.70
CA ILE A 271 -0.52 -2.13 12.09
C ILE A 271 -0.31 -0.63 11.88
N HIS A 272 -0.96 -0.05 10.88
CA HIS A 272 -0.85 1.38 10.59
C HIS A 272 -1.61 2.21 11.63
N GLN A 273 -1.02 3.33 12.04
CA GLN A 273 -1.62 4.25 12.99
C GLN A 273 -1.07 5.67 12.88
N PHE A 274 -1.94 6.68 12.80
CA PHE A 274 -1.53 8.09 12.91
C PHE A 274 -2.36 8.93 13.88
N THR A 275 -3.35 8.33 14.53
CA THR A 275 -4.10 8.90 15.66
C THR A 275 -4.42 7.82 16.69
N GLN A 276 -4.54 8.21 17.96
CA GLN A 276 -4.87 7.28 19.06
C GLN A 276 -6.23 6.61 18.85
N SER A 277 -7.21 7.33 18.30
CA SER A 277 -8.59 6.84 18.13
C SER A 277 -8.73 5.66 17.16
N MET A 278 -7.74 5.43 16.29
CA MET A 278 -7.73 4.28 15.39
C MET A 278 -7.64 2.95 16.13
N LEU A 279 -7.00 2.94 17.31
CA LEU A 279 -6.75 1.76 18.14
C LEU A 279 -7.17 2.06 19.59
N PRO A 280 -8.48 2.11 19.89
CA PRO A 280 -9.00 2.61 21.16
C PRO A 280 -8.54 1.80 22.39
N ASP A 281 -8.23 0.52 22.19
CA ASP A 281 -7.80 -0.44 23.20
C ASP A 281 -6.42 -1.04 22.85
N ARG A 282 -5.55 -0.27 22.19
CA ARG A 282 -4.18 -0.68 21.78
C ARG A 282 -3.40 -1.48 22.84
N PRO A 283 -3.44 -1.16 24.15
CA PRO A 283 -2.74 -1.95 25.18
C PRO A 283 -3.17 -3.42 25.29
N ALA A 284 -4.35 -3.80 24.77
CA ALA A 284 -4.85 -5.17 24.76
C ALA A 284 -4.37 -5.98 23.53
N ILE A 285 -3.61 -5.39 22.61
CA ILE A 285 -3.02 -6.09 21.47
C ILE A 285 -1.92 -7.03 21.99
N ALA A 286 -1.98 -8.31 21.58
CA ALA A 286 -1.07 -9.34 22.01
C ALA A 286 0.20 -9.36 21.15
N ALA A 287 1.35 -9.50 21.81
CA ALA A 287 2.61 -9.78 21.13
C ALA A 287 2.80 -11.28 20.94
N HIS A 288 3.38 -11.66 19.80
CA HIS A 288 3.68 -13.06 19.48
C HIS A 288 5.12 -13.16 18.98
N PRO A 289 5.97 -14.08 19.49
CA PRO A 289 7.34 -14.21 19.04
C PRO A 289 7.46 -14.60 17.56
N GLU A 290 6.44 -15.26 16.99
CA GLU A 290 6.34 -15.60 15.58
C GLU A 290 6.17 -14.38 14.67
N LEU A 291 5.74 -13.24 15.22
CA LEU A 291 5.46 -12.02 14.47
C LEU A 291 6.37 -10.88 14.93
N ALA A 292 7.03 -10.26 13.97
CA ALA A 292 7.61 -8.93 14.14
C ALA A 292 6.47 -7.91 14.01
N THR A 293 5.75 -7.67 15.11
CA THR A 293 4.63 -6.72 15.11
C THR A 293 5.15 -5.29 15.16
N VAL A 294 4.87 -4.52 14.11
CA VAL A 294 5.25 -3.11 13.96
C VAL A 294 4.02 -2.23 14.05
N PHE A 295 4.02 -1.27 14.97
CA PHE A 295 3.10 -0.13 14.86
C PHE A 295 3.75 0.93 13.97
N HIS A 296 3.14 1.17 12.81
CA HIS A 296 3.72 1.99 11.76
C HIS A 296 3.02 3.35 11.71
N ILE A 297 3.80 4.43 11.89
CA ILE A 297 3.26 5.79 11.99
C ILE A 297 2.97 6.31 10.59
N ASP A 298 1.70 6.25 10.21
CA ASP A 298 1.18 6.46 8.85
C ASP A 298 0.51 7.83 8.67
N GLY A 299 1.22 8.91 8.97
CA GLY A 299 0.68 10.27 8.90
C GLY A 299 1.58 11.22 8.14
N PHE A 300 1.04 11.90 7.13
CA PHE A 300 1.75 12.95 6.39
C PHE A 300 1.67 14.31 7.09
N GLY A 301 2.50 15.23 6.62
CA GLY A 301 2.41 16.66 6.94
C GLY A 301 3.76 17.31 7.23
N VAL A 302 3.73 18.43 7.93
CA VAL A 302 4.95 19.13 8.33
C VAL A 302 5.73 18.34 9.37
N ARG A 303 7.06 18.51 9.39
CA ARG A 303 7.97 17.78 10.29
C ARG A 303 7.55 17.84 11.77
N HIS A 304 7.08 19.00 12.24
CA HIS A 304 6.66 19.17 13.63
C HIS A 304 5.54 18.19 14.02
N ASP A 305 4.49 18.10 13.20
CA ASP A 305 3.35 17.22 13.44
C ASP A 305 3.75 15.75 13.37
N LYS A 306 4.65 15.39 12.43
CA LYS A 306 5.18 14.03 12.33
C LYS A 306 5.97 13.64 13.58
N LEU A 307 6.81 14.53 14.11
CA LEU A 307 7.55 14.28 15.36
C LEU A 307 6.61 14.14 16.56
N ALA A 308 5.59 14.99 16.65
CA ALA A 308 4.59 14.90 17.71
C ALA A 308 3.82 13.56 17.67
N LYS A 309 3.37 13.14 16.47
CA LYS A 309 2.74 11.84 16.26
C LYS A 309 3.70 10.69 16.60
N TYR A 310 4.96 10.78 16.19
CA TYR A 310 5.96 9.75 16.47
C TYR A 310 6.20 9.60 17.96
N ALA A 311 6.41 10.69 18.69
CA ALA A 311 6.59 10.67 20.14
C ALA A 311 5.39 10.08 20.89
N LEU A 312 4.17 10.31 20.38
CA LEU A 312 2.93 9.81 20.96
C LEU A 312 2.66 8.33 20.66
N LEU A 313 2.98 7.88 19.44
CA LEU A 313 2.50 6.60 18.89
C LEU A 313 3.60 5.55 18.75
N ALA A 314 4.88 5.93 18.82
CA ALA A 314 5.99 4.99 18.75
C ALA A 314 5.81 3.87 19.77
N ALA A 315 6.03 2.65 19.30
CA ALA A 315 5.95 1.47 20.14
C ALA A 315 7.24 1.26 20.94
N ARG A 316 7.12 0.42 21.96
CA ARG A 316 8.25 -0.06 22.76
C ARG A 316 8.20 -1.60 22.80
N PRO A 317 9.33 -2.26 23.14
CA PRO A 317 9.34 -3.70 23.33
C PRO A 317 8.15 -4.19 24.17
N PRO A 318 7.49 -5.29 23.78
CA PRO A 318 7.91 -6.26 22.75
C PRO A 318 7.56 -5.87 21.30
N PHE A 319 6.94 -4.71 21.07
CA PHE A 319 6.58 -4.24 19.73
C PHE A 319 7.69 -3.39 19.10
N PHE A 320 7.66 -3.31 17.78
CA PHE A 320 8.56 -2.51 16.96
C PHE A 320 7.87 -1.25 16.44
N THR A 321 8.66 -0.26 16.03
CA THR A 321 8.12 1.01 15.53
C THR A 321 8.48 1.21 14.07
N GLY A 322 7.55 1.73 13.29
CA GLY A 322 7.85 2.15 11.93
C GLY A 322 7.44 3.59 11.65
N PHE A 323 7.94 4.15 10.55
CA PHE A 323 7.74 5.55 10.18
C PHE A 323 7.54 5.68 8.67
N LYS A 324 6.45 6.33 8.26
CA LYS A 324 6.14 6.56 6.84
C LYS A 324 6.62 7.94 6.38
N LEU A 325 7.24 7.96 5.21
CA LEU A 325 7.72 9.14 4.50
C LEU A 325 6.86 9.31 3.25
N PHE A 326 6.20 10.46 3.11
CA PHE A 326 5.34 10.75 1.97
C PHE A 326 6.07 11.66 0.99
N LEU A 327 6.33 11.20 -0.22
CA LEU A 327 7.19 11.93 -1.17
C LEU A 327 6.60 13.28 -1.58
N ASP A 328 5.28 13.31 -1.80
CA ASP A 328 4.58 14.49 -2.29
C ASP A 328 3.85 15.25 -1.16
N GLU A 329 3.40 14.56 -0.12
CA GLU A 329 2.58 15.14 0.96
C GLU A 329 3.39 15.65 2.17
N ASP A 330 4.62 15.18 2.38
CA ASP A 330 5.46 15.70 3.47
C ASP A 330 6.18 16.99 3.07
N THR A 331 5.90 18.07 3.81
CA THR A 331 6.64 19.32 3.67
C THR A 331 8.02 19.20 4.32
N ASN A 332 9.08 19.40 3.54
CA ASN A 332 10.47 19.24 3.97
C ASN A 332 10.72 17.85 4.59
N MET A 333 10.34 16.80 3.85
CA MET A 333 10.48 15.40 4.25
C MET A 333 11.84 15.08 4.88
N PHE A 334 11.83 14.21 5.91
CA PHE A 334 13.06 13.77 6.58
C PHE A 334 13.99 13.04 5.60
N SER A 335 15.28 13.34 5.66
CA SER A 335 16.31 12.53 5.00
C SER A 335 16.48 11.17 5.70
N PRO A 336 17.15 10.19 5.07
CA PRO A 336 17.46 8.92 5.72
C PRO A 336 18.24 9.06 7.04
N ALA A 337 19.22 9.97 7.08
CA ALA A 337 20.02 10.21 8.29
C ALA A 337 19.16 10.77 9.43
N GLU A 338 18.29 11.73 9.14
CA GLU A 338 17.38 12.31 10.14
C GLU A 338 16.32 11.31 10.58
N THR A 339 15.83 10.46 9.67
CA THR A 339 14.89 9.38 9.99
C THR A 339 15.52 8.36 10.94
N LEU A 340 16.79 8.01 10.74
CA LEU A 340 17.54 7.13 11.64
C LEU A 340 17.85 7.77 13.00
N ALA A 341 17.82 9.11 13.10
CA ALA A 341 18.05 9.86 14.33
C ALA A 341 16.79 10.01 15.20
N LEU A 342 15.62 9.56 14.73
CA LEU A 342 14.40 9.50 15.54
C LEU A 342 14.61 8.60 16.77
N THR A 343 13.84 8.87 17.83
CA THR A 343 13.90 8.10 19.08
C THR A 343 12.53 7.50 19.40
N PRO A 344 12.39 6.15 19.42
CA PRO A 344 13.40 5.16 19.00
C PRO A 344 13.72 5.28 17.49
N PRO A 345 14.87 4.75 17.00
CA PRO A 345 15.09 4.65 15.56
C PRO A 345 14.09 3.67 14.94
N PRO A 346 13.41 4.02 13.83
CA PRO A 346 12.41 3.14 13.24
C PRO A 346 13.02 1.82 12.74
N ASP A 347 12.25 0.75 12.89
CA ASP A 347 12.53 -0.61 12.43
C ASP A 347 12.02 -0.84 11.01
N LEU A 348 10.90 -0.20 10.65
CA LEU A 348 10.31 -0.17 9.31
C LEU A 348 10.23 1.29 8.84
N ILE A 349 10.77 1.57 7.66
CA ILE A 349 10.60 2.85 6.97
C ILE A 349 9.89 2.57 5.65
N THR A 350 8.76 3.23 5.42
CA THR A 350 8.00 3.06 4.18
C THR A 350 7.92 4.40 3.45
N TYR A 351 8.22 4.39 2.15
CA TYR A 351 7.97 5.50 1.24
C TYR A 351 6.61 5.33 0.57
N GLN A 352 5.79 6.37 0.62
CA GLN A 352 4.52 6.46 -0.09
C GLN A 352 4.54 7.60 -1.11
#